data_AF-A0A7K5X4G0-F1
#
_entry.id   AF-A0A7K5X4G0-F1
#
_cell.length_a   1.000
_cell.length_b   1.000
_cell.length_c   1.000
_cell.angle_alpha   90.00
_cell.angle_beta   90.00
_cell.angle_gamma   90.00
#
_symmetry.space_group_name_H-M   'P 1'
#
loop_
_entity.id
_entity.type
_entity.pdbx_description
1 polymer ?
#
loop_
_entity_poly.entity_id
_entity_poly.type
_entity_poly.pdbx_seq_one_letter_code
_entity_poly.pdbx_strand_id
1 'polypeptide(L)'
;RVLHIYMIVCLVGNLFPALDSRFQDARLELSKILYGKKGSSMISAERWRKCLSDTSFFFEPVLGQMIVKEIFPQQTKKLAEQMFSEIQEALYGQLGQLEWMDEQTRQEAKVLVSKLQVEIGYPAHILQTAKVNLEYQNLEINEDTFFLNVVACLEVLRENSYLKLLQHRSQDNWHVSPWAVHSYYSIRHHMVVFPAGMFRSPFFHMDFPSAVNFGAIGVFMAHELLHTFYDYVQPGGCPTCNRSALQKSIDCLVEHYESYSFKVNGTFTLLENTADIGGLTIAYQAYKNWLKKHKEKDLPRTGLSHDQLFY
;
A
#
# COMPACT_ATOMS: atom_id res chain seq x y z
N ARG A 1 1.42 39.82 -11.98
CA ARG A 1 2.50 39.79 -10.95
C ARG A 1 2.40 38.58 -10.02
N VAL A 2 1.28 38.36 -9.33
CA VAL A 2 1.09 37.22 -8.39
C VAL A 2 1.30 35.86 -9.07
N LEU A 3 0.68 35.63 -10.23
CA LEU A 3 0.86 34.37 -10.99
C LEU A 3 2.32 34.10 -11.37
N HIS A 4 3.05 35.15 -11.79
CA HIS A 4 4.46 35.02 -12.16
C HIS A 4 5.33 34.63 -10.96
N ILE A 5 5.10 35.25 -9.80
CA ILE A 5 5.81 34.89 -8.56
C ILE A 5 5.50 33.44 -8.18
N TYR A 6 4.23 33.03 -8.25
CA TYR A 6 3.81 31.66 -7.98
C TYR A 6 4.51 30.66 -8.92
N MET A 7 4.55 30.94 -10.22
CA MET A 7 5.24 30.10 -11.21
C MET A 7 6.74 29.96 -10.90
N ILE A 8 7.41 31.05 -10.51
CA ILE A 8 8.83 31.00 -10.11
C ILE A 8 9.01 30.13 -8.86
N VAL A 9 8.14 30.28 -7.85
CA VAL A 9 8.20 29.46 -6.62
C VAL A 9 8.00 27.97 -6.94
N CYS A 10 7.05 27.63 -7.81
CA CYS A 10 6.85 26.26 -8.27
C CYS A 10 8.08 25.72 -9.01
N LEU A 11 8.69 26.53 -9.90
CA LEU A 11 9.89 26.13 -10.62
C LEU A 11 11.07 25.87 -9.68
N VAL A 12 11.31 26.77 -8.72
CA VAL A 12 12.34 26.59 -7.69
C VAL A 12 12.06 25.35 -6.85
N GLY A 13 10.79 25.09 -6.53
CA GLY A 13 10.37 23.87 -5.82
C GLY A 13 10.71 22.59 -6.58
N ASN A 14 10.51 22.56 -7.89
CA ASN A 14 10.84 21.41 -8.74
C ASN A 14 12.35 21.20 -8.90
N LEU A 15 13.13 22.28 -8.97
CA LEU A 15 14.59 22.22 -9.11
C LEU A 15 15.32 21.98 -7.79
N PHE A 16 14.60 22.00 -6.68
CA PHE A 16 15.15 21.88 -5.33
C PHE A 16 16.15 20.74 -5.14
N PRO A 17 15.96 19.52 -5.68
CA PRO A 17 16.92 18.44 -5.49
C PRO A 17 18.35 18.83 -5.88
N ALA A 18 18.51 19.70 -6.87
CA ALA A 18 19.77 20.14 -7.47
C ALA A 18 20.35 21.45 -6.92
N LEU A 19 19.68 22.12 -5.98
CA LEU A 19 20.13 23.40 -5.43
C LEU A 19 21.07 23.19 -4.23
N ASP A 20 21.91 24.19 -3.98
CA ASP A 20 22.89 24.16 -2.89
C ASP A 20 22.24 24.19 -1.49
N SER A 21 23.08 24.06 -0.46
CA SER A 21 22.64 23.93 0.93
C SER A 21 21.76 25.10 1.40
N ARG A 22 21.93 26.31 0.86
CA ARG A 22 21.13 27.49 1.29
C ARG A 22 19.65 27.28 0.99
N PHE A 23 19.35 26.70 -0.17
CA PHE A 23 17.98 26.35 -0.52
C PHE A 23 17.49 25.20 0.35
N GLN A 24 18.35 24.21 0.60
CA GLN A 24 18.01 23.05 1.42
C GLN A 24 17.63 23.44 2.86
N ASP A 25 18.41 24.32 3.46
CA ASP A 25 18.18 24.89 4.78
C ASP A 25 16.86 25.66 4.80
N ALA A 26 16.59 26.51 3.80
CA ALA A 26 15.34 27.26 3.70
C ALA A 26 14.11 26.35 3.61
N ARG A 27 14.17 25.25 2.85
CA ARG A 27 13.07 24.26 2.81
C ARG A 27 12.93 23.52 4.13
N LEU A 28 14.02 23.16 4.79
CA LEU A 28 13.98 22.53 6.10
C LEU A 28 13.34 23.45 7.15
N GLU A 29 13.65 24.75 7.13
CA GLU A 29 12.99 25.73 7.99
C GLU A 29 11.50 25.82 7.68
N LEU A 30 11.12 25.92 6.41
CA LEU A 30 9.71 25.93 6.01
C LEU A 30 8.98 24.66 6.47
N SER A 31 9.58 23.48 6.28
CA SER A 31 9.02 22.20 6.72
C SER A 31 8.88 22.13 8.24
N LYS A 32 9.84 22.68 9.01
CA LYS A 32 9.74 22.77 10.47
C LYS A 32 8.59 23.68 10.91
N ILE A 33 8.35 24.80 10.22
CA ILE A 33 7.25 25.71 10.52
C ILE A 33 5.90 25.05 10.21
N LEU A 34 5.78 24.40 9.06
CA LEU A 34 4.51 23.81 8.61
C LEU A 34 4.14 22.51 9.36
N TYR A 35 5.13 21.68 9.68
CA TYR A 35 4.91 20.31 10.17
C TYR A 35 5.55 20.04 11.54
N GLY A 36 6.14 21.05 12.19
CA GLY A 36 6.79 20.91 13.50
C GLY A 36 7.95 19.90 13.49
N LYS A 37 8.07 19.09 14.55
CA LYS A 37 9.10 18.05 14.65
C LYS A 37 9.06 17.02 13.51
N LYS A 38 7.87 16.74 12.94
CA LYS A 38 7.72 15.85 11.76
C LYS A 38 8.33 16.45 10.49
N GLY A 39 8.41 17.78 10.39
CA GLY A 39 9.04 18.47 9.28
C GLY A 39 10.54 18.19 9.16
N SER A 40 11.23 17.92 10.28
CA SER A 40 12.66 17.58 10.28
C SER A 40 12.94 16.15 9.83
N SER A 41 12.00 15.21 10.02
CA SER A 41 12.12 13.82 9.56
C SER A 41 11.76 13.64 8.08
N MET A 42 11.07 14.61 7.47
CA MET A 42 10.68 14.58 6.05
C MET A 42 11.82 14.89 5.10
N ILE A 43 12.91 15.51 5.58
CA ILE A 43 14.10 15.84 4.79
C ILE A 43 15.28 15.16 5.45
N SER A 44 15.92 14.24 4.73
CA SER A 44 17.05 13.51 5.30
C SER A 44 18.26 14.43 5.49
N ALA A 45 18.79 14.48 6.70
CA ALA A 45 20.01 15.23 7.02
C ALA A 45 21.27 14.57 6.42
N GLU A 46 21.23 13.28 6.12
CA GLU A 46 22.36 12.54 5.56
C GLU A 46 22.36 12.63 4.03
N ARG A 47 23.45 13.15 3.45
CA ARG A 47 23.58 13.36 2.00
C ARG A 47 23.29 12.09 1.20
N TRP A 48 23.80 10.93 1.63
CA TRP A 48 23.61 9.68 0.89
C TRP A 48 22.15 9.23 0.83
N ARG A 49 21.36 9.45 1.90
CA ARG A 49 19.92 9.14 1.94
C ARG A 49 19.13 10.06 1.04
N LYS A 50 19.50 11.36 1.02
CA LYS A 50 18.94 12.32 0.08
C LYS A 50 19.22 11.90 -1.36
N CYS A 51 20.48 11.62 -1.69
CA CYS A 51 20.86 11.15 -3.02
C CYS A 51 20.08 9.88 -3.40
N LEU A 52 19.96 8.91 -2.50
CA LEU A 52 19.18 7.69 -2.74
C LEU A 52 17.70 8.00 -2.99
N SER A 53 17.10 8.90 -2.21
CA SER A 53 15.70 9.32 -2.38
C SER A 53 15.48 10.03 -3.72
N ASP A 54 16.38 10.94 -4.11
CA ASP A 54 16.30 11.67 -5.37
C ASP A 54 16.48 10.70 -6.56
N THR A 55 17.48 9.81 -6.50
CA THR A 55 17.68 8.76 -7.51
C THR A 55 16.48 7.84 -7.60
N SER A 56 15.89 7.46 -6.47
CA SER A 56 14.69 6.60 -6.44
C SER A 56 13.49 7.23 -7.13
N PHE A 57 13.34 8.55 -7.03
CA PHE A 57 12.26 9.27 -7.68
C PHE A 57 12.40 9.26 -9.22
N PHE A 58 13.61 9.48 -9.74
CA PHE A 58 13.85 9.54 -11.19
C PHE A 58 14.02 8.18 -11.85
N PHE A 59 14.53 7.19 -11.12
CA PHE A 59 14.92 5.87 -11.63
C PHE A 59 14.15 4.72 -10.97
N GLU A 60 12.87 4.94 -10.65
CA GLU A 60 12.06 3.97 -9.90
C GLU A 60 12.03 2.57 -10.55
N PRO A 61 11.77 2.41 -11.86
CA PRO A 61 11.74 1.09 -12.49
C PRO A 61 13.11 0.37 -12.44
N VAL A 62 14.21 1.12 -12.56
CA VAL A 62 15.58 0.58 -12.50
C VAL A 62 15.89 0.07 -11.09
N LEU A 63 15.70 0.93 -10.08
CA LEU A 63 15.92 0.53 -8.70
C LEU A 63 14.94 -0.55 -8.27
N GLY A 64 13.70 -0.53 -8.77
CA GLY A 64 12.68 -1.53 -8.50
C GLY A 64 13.14 -2.91 -8.92
N GLN A 65 13.67 -3.03 -10.14
CA GLN A 65 14.25 -4.28 -10.62
C GLN A 65 15.39 -4.78 -9.71
N MET A 66 16.29 -3.88 -9.30
CA MET A 66 17.43 -4.23 -8.45
C MET A 66 17.00 -4.66 -7.04
N ILE A 67 16.14 -3.87 -6.40
CA ILE A 67 15.69 -4.08 -5.03
C ILE A 67 14.84 -5.34 -4.95
N VAL A 68 13.87 -5.53 -5.85
CA VAL A 68 12.98 -6.70 -5.84
C VAL A 68 13.76 -8.01 -5.98
N LYS A 69 14.79 -8.05 -6.84
CA LYS A 69 15.65 -9.23 -6.99
C LYS A 69 16.33 -9.62 -5.68
N GLU A 70 16.69 -8.64 -4.87
CA GLU A 70 17.33 -8.84 -3.57
C GLU A 70 16.32 -9.23 -2.49
N ILE A 71 15.17 -8.55 -2.44
CA ILE A 71 14.27 -8.60 -1.28
C ILE A 71 13.09 -9.55 -1.43
N PHE A 72 12.76 -9.98 -2.65
CA PHE A 72 11.50 -10.65 -2.93
C PHE A 72 11.68 -11.85 -3.85
N PRO A 73 12.26 -12.95 -3.33
CA PRO A 73 12.47 -14.17 -4.11
C PRO A 73 11.12 -14.79 -4.51
N GLN A 74 11.12 -15.59 -5.58
CA GLN A 74 9.90 -16.19 -6.13
C GLN A 74 9.13 -17.06 -5.11
N GLN A 75 9.83 -17.66 -4.15
CA GLN A 75 9.20 -18.46 -3.07
C GLN A 75 8.35 -17.58 -2.15
N THR A 76 8.82 -16.38 -1.81
CA THR A 76 8.06 -15.39 -1.04
C THR A 76 6.76 -15.03 -1.77
N LYS A 77 6.83 -14.78 -3.08
CA LYS A 77 5.63 -14.49 -3.88
C LYS A 77 4.60 -15.62 -3.82
N LYS A 78 5.06 -16.86 -4.01
CA LYS A 78 4.17 -18.05 -3.97
C LYS A 78 3.49 -18.21 -2.61
N LEU A 79 4.24 -18.03 -1.51
CA LEU A 79 3.67 -18.13 -0.16
C LEU A 79 2.67 -17.00 0.10
N ALA A 80 2.99 -15.77 -0.31
CA ALA A 80 2.08 -14.63 -0.20
C ALA A 80 0.76 -14.84 -0.97
N GLU A 81 0.83 -15.35 -2.20
CA GLU A 81 -0.34 -15.68 -3.02
C GLU A 81 -1.20 -16.80 -2.37
N GLN A 82 -0.56 -17.81 -1.78
CA GLN A 82 -1.25 -18.86 -1.03
C GLN A 82 -1.96 -18.32 0.22
N MET A 83 -1.29 -17.47 1.00
CA MET A 83 -1.89 -16.82 2.16
C MET A 83 -3.08 -15.95 1.77
N PHE A 84 -2.96 -15.16 0.70
CA PHE A 84 -4.05 -14.34 0.21
C PHE A 84 -5.26 -15.18 -0.22
N SER A 85 -5.03 -16.32 -0.88
CA SER A 85 -6.11 -17.25 -1.24
C SER A 85 -6.85 -17.78 -0.02
N GLU A 86 -6.16 -18.11 1.07
CA GLU A 86 -6.80 -18.57 2.32
C GLU A 86 -7.58 -17.47 3.02
N ILE A 87 -7.15 -16.21 2.87
CA ILE A 87 -7.87 -15.03 3.35
C ILE A 87 -9.16 -14.80 2.55
N GLN A 88 -9.11 -14.96 1.23
CA GLN A 88 -10.31 -14.91 0.39
C GLN A 88 -11.32 -16.01 0.76
N GLU A 89 -10.85 -17.24 0.98
CA GLU A 89 -11.71 -18.34 1.42
C GLU A 89 -12.31 -18.10 2.82
N ALA A 90 -11.53 -17.55 3.75
CA ALA A 90 -12.03 -17.17 5.06
C ALA A 90 -13.13 -16.10 4.96
N LEU A 91 -12.94 -15.08 4.11
CA LEU A 91 -13.96 -14.07 3.83
C LEU A 91 -15.23 -14.70 3.25
N TYR A 92 -15.13 -15.60 2.29
CA TYR A 92 -16.32 -16.28 1.72
C TYR A 92 -17.11 -17.06 2.76
N GLY A 93 -16.43 -17.68 3.73
CA GLY A 93 -17.05 -18.31 4.88
C GLY A 93 -17.78 -17.31 5.79
N GLN A 94 -17.15 -16.16 6.05
CA GLN A 94 -17.74 -15.10 6.89
C GLN A 94 -18.96 -14.44 6.26
N LEU A 95 -18.96 -14.22 4.94
CA LEU A 95 -20.13 -13.66 4.24
C LEU A 95 -21.39 -14.49 4.50
N GLY A 96 -21.26 -15.81 4.60
CA GLY A 96 -22.38 -16.72 4.89
C GLY A 96 -23.00 -16.57 6.28
N GLN A 97 -22.32 -15.90 7.22
CA GLN A 97 -22.75 -15.71 8.60
C GLN A 97 -23.34 -14.32 8.86
N LEU A 98 -23.28 -13.40 7.89
CA LEU A 98 -23.75 -12.03 8.05
C LEU A 98 -25.28 -11.96 8.05
N GLU A 99 -25.86 -11.57 9.19
CA GLU A 99 -27.32 -11.40 9.35
C GLU A 99 -27.88 -10.22 8.56
N TRP A 100 -27.05 -9.22 8.23
CA TRP A 100 -27.49 -8.00 7.56
C TRP A 100 -27.53 -8.09 6.04
N MET A 101 -26.89 -9.11 5.45
CA MET A 101 -26.96 -9.40 4.00
C MET A 101 -27.99 -10.49 3.73
N ASP A 102 -28.78 -10.33 2.67
CA ASP A 102 -29.61 -11.43 2.15
C ASP A 102 -28.78 -12.38 1.26
N GLU A 103 -29.36 -13.49 0.82
CA GLU A 103 -28.64 -14.49 0.02
C GLU A 103 -28.20 -13.95 -1.35
N GLN A 104 -29.03 -13.16 -2.01
CA GLN A 104 -28.68 -12.59 -3.32
C GLN A 104 -27.46 -11.66 -3.20
N THR A 105 -27.51 -10.74 -2.23
CA THR A 105 -26.44 -9.81 -1.89
C THR A 105 -25.14 -10.56 -1.56
N ARG A 106 -25.22 -11.67 -0.81
CA ARG A 106 -24.06 -12.51 -0.52
C ARG A 106 -23.42 -13.11 -1.78
N GLN A 107 -24.22 -13.54 -2.74
CA GLN A 107 -23.70 -14.07 -4.01
C GLN A 107 -23.06 -12.96 -4.86
N GLU A 108 -23.67 -11.78 -4.90
CA GLU A 108 -23.10 -10.59 -5.57
C GLU A 108 -21.76 -10.18 -4.94
N ALA A 109 -21.69 -10.16 -3.61
CA ALA A 109 -20.47 -9.91 -2.85
C ALA A 109 -19.35 -10.91 -3.18
N LYS A 110 -19.67 -12.20 -3.32
CA LYS A 110 -18.70 -13.22 -3.74
C LYS A 110 -18.18 -12.99 -5.16
N VAL A 111 -19.08 -12.63 -6.08
CA VAL A 111 -18.72 -12.29 -7.48
C VAL A 111 -17.89 -11.02 -7.56
N LEU A 112 -18.12 -10.05 -6.67
CA LEU A 112 -17.29 -8.85 -6.58
C LEU A 112 -15.86 -9.24 -6.21
N VAL A 113 -15.67 -9.96 -5.10
CA VAL A 113 -14.34 -10.42 -4.65
C VAL A 113 -13.65 -11.29 -5.70
N SER A 114 -14.37 -12.15 -6.43
CA SER A 114 -13.75 -13.02 -7.44
C SER A 114 -13.22 -12.26 -8.67
N LYS A 115 -13.68 -11.02 -8.89
CA LYS A 115 -13.20 -10.12 -9.94
C LYS A 115 -12.09 -9.18 -9.49
N LEU A 116 -11.73 -9.20 -8.20
CA LEU A 116 -10.67 -8.38 -7.64
C LEU A 116 -9.32 -8.73 -8.27
N GLN A 117 -8.64 -7.74 -8.84
CA GLN A 117 -7.25 -7.91 -9.27
C GLN A 117 -6.32 -7.86 -8.05
N VAL A 118 -5.38 -8.79 -7.97
CA VAL A 118 -4.46 -8.93 -6.82
C VAL A 118 -3.03 -8.85 -7.33
N GLU A 119 -2.33 -7.79 -6.92
CA GLU A 119 -0.95 -7.54 -7.33
C GLU A 119 -0.02 -7.65 -6.11
N ILE A 120 0.84 -8.66 -6.11
CA ILE A 120 1.77 -8.94 -5.00
C ILE A 120 3.23 -8.85 -5.49
N GLY A 121 4.00 -8.01 -4.82
CA GLY A 121 5.43 -7.80 -5.02
C GLY A 121 5.74 -6.56 -5.87
N TYR A 122 5.51 -6.64 -7.17
CA TYR A 122 6.02 -5.64 -8.11
C TYR A 122 5.29 -5.70 -9.47
N PRO A 123 5.22 -4.58 -10.21
CA PRO A 123 4.62 -4.55 -11.53
C PRO A 123 5.49 -5.29 -12.54
N ALA A 124 4.88 -6.12 -13.40
CA ALA A 124 5.61 -7.01 -14.29
C ALA A 124 6.55 -6.31 -15.30
N HIS A 125 6.32 -5.02 -15.59
CA HIS A 125 7.10 -4.26 -16.56
C HIS A 125 8.54 -3.96 -16.06
N ILE A 126 8.79 -3.87 -14.74
CA ILE A 126 10.13 -3.52 -14.23
C ILE A 126 11.16 -4.63 -14.46
N LEU A 127 10.71 -5.87 -14.68
CA LEU A 127 11.59 -6.97 -15.04
C LEU A 127 11.93 -7.01 -16.54
N GLN A 128 11.25 -6.20 -17.36
CA GLN A 128 11.42 -6.17 -18.81
C GLN A 128 12.47 -5.11 -19.16
N THR A 129 13.75 -5.47 -19.08
CA THR A 129 14.88 -4.54 -19.28
C THR A 129 14.76 -3.71 -20.56
N ALA A 130 14.26 -4.27 -21.65
CA ALA A 130 14.06 -3.53 -22.91
C ALA A 130 13.03 -2.39 -22.78
N LYS A 131 11.95 -2.57 -22.01
CA LYS A 131 10.95 -1.51 -21.76
C LYS A 131 11.51 -0.43 -20.86
N VAL A 132 12.24 -0.82 -19.81
CA VAL A 132 12.90 0.12 -18.91
C VAL A 132 13.94 0.95 -19.68
N ASN A 133 14.76 0.32 -20.53
CA ASN A 133 15.74 1.05 -21.35
C ASN A 133 15.07 2.04 -22.31
N LEU A 134 13.90 1.71 -22.86
CA LEU A 134 13.14 2.61 -23.73
C LEU A 134 12.69 3.88 -22.99
N GLU A 135 12.34 3.77 -21.70
CA GLU A 135 11.92 4.89 -20.86
C GLU A 135 13.05 5.92 -20.64
N TYR A 136 14.31 5.46 -20.69
CA TYR A 136 15.51 6.27 -20.44
C TYR A 136 16.40 6.44 -21.69
N GLN A 137 15.92 6.09 -22.88
CA GLN A 137 16.75 6.04 -24.10
C GLN A 137 17.40 7.38 -24.49
N ASN A 138 16.77 8.49 -24.11
CA ASN A 138 17.24 9.85 -24.41
C ASN A 138 17.88 10.54 -23.19
N LEU A 139 18.06 9.82 -22.08
CA LEU A 139 18.60 10.39 -20.85
C LEU A 139 20.12 10.25 -20.82
N GLU A 140 20.82 11.38 -20.79
CA GLU A 140 22.26 11.45 -20.57
C GLU A 140 22.55 12.00 -19.17
N ILE A 141 23.40 11.30 -18.42
CA ILE A 141 23.80 11.66 -17.06
C ILE A 141 25.32 11.86 -17.04
N ASN A 142 25.77 12.96 -16.45
CA ASN A 142 27.19 13.28 -16.31
C ASN A 142 27.55 13.50 -14.82
N GLU A 143 28.64 12.89 -14.36
CA GLU A 143 29.03 12.87 -12.95
C GLU A 143 29.33 14.27 -12.38
N ASP A 144 29.75 15.22 -13.23
CA ASP A 144 30.18 16.56 -12.83
C ASP A 144 29.04 17.60 -12.85
N THR A 145 27.88 17.27 -13.42
CA THR A 145 26.80 18.25 -13.69
C THR A 145 25.46 17.86 -13.08
N PHE A 146 25.43 17.66 -11.75
CA PHE A 146 24.22 17.24 -11.03
C PHE A 146 22.96 18.09 -11.30
N PHE A 147 23.11 19.42 -11.41
CA PHE A 147 21.97 20.29 -11.74
C PHE A 147 21.41 20.00 -13.13
N LEU A 148 22.28 19.82 -14.12
CA LEU A 148 21.86 19.49 -15.49
C LEU A 148 21.24 18.09 -15.55
N ASN A 149 21.74 17.13 -14.78
CA ASN A 149 21.14 15.80 -14.67
C ASN A 149 19.68 15.88 -14.16
N VAL A 150 19.41 16.68 -13.13
CA VAL A 150 18.05 16.85 -12.61
C VAL A 150 17.13 17.49 -13.65
N VAL A 151 17.62 18.48 -14.41
CA VAL A 151 16.85 19.08 -15.51
C VAL A 151 16.55 18.04 -16.59
N ALA A 152 17.55 17.28 -17.04
CA ALA A 152 17.38 16.23 -18.04
C ALA A 152 16.38 15.15 -17.58
N CYS A 153 16.44 14.72 -16.31
CA CYS A 153 15.47 13.79 -15.75
C CYS A 153 14.04 14.36 -15.74
N LEU A 154 13.87 15.64 -15.39
CA LEU A 154 12.56 16.30 -15.41
C LEU A 154 11.99 16.41 -16.83
N GLU A 155 12.84 16.63 -17.83
CA GLU A 155 12.43 16.64 -19.25
C GLU A 155 11.94 15.26 -19.71
N VAL A 156 12.69 14.20 -19.39
CA VAL A 156 12.30 12.81 -19.70
C VAL A 156 11.01 12.42 -18.98
N LEU A 157 10.84 12.75 -17.70
CA LEU A 157 9.59 12.51 -16.96
C LEU A 157 8.39 13.18 -17.63
N ARG A 158 8.56 14.42 -18.10
CA ARG A 158 7.52 15.17 -18.81
C ARG A 158 7.18 14.50 -20.14
N GLU A 159 8.18 14.11 -20.93
CA GLU A 159 7.99 13.43 -22.22
C GLU A 159 7.28 12.09 -22.06
N ASN A 160 7.72 11.26 -21.11
CA ASN A 160 7.10 9.98 -20.80
C ASN A 160 5.65 10.15 -20.34
N SER A 161 5.35 11.21 -19.58
CA SER A 161 3.98 11.54 -19.19
C SER A 161 3.09 11.86 -20.39
N TYR A 162 3.59 12.60 -21.38
CA TYR A 162 2.85 12.86 -22.63
C TYR A 162 2.64 11.60 -23.46
N LEU A 163 3.66 10.75 -23.58
CA LEU A 163 3.54 9.47 -24.30
C LEU A 163 2.51 8.55 -23.66
N LYS A 164 2.44 8.51 -22.31
CA LYS A 164 1.43 7.73 -21.58
C LYS A 164 0.00 8.21 -21.87
N LEU A 165 -0.22 9.51 -22.11
CA LEU A 165 -1.55 10.05 -22.49
C LEU A 165 -2.00 9.61 -23.88
N LEU A 166 -1.05 9.34 -24.79
CA LEU A 166 -1.34 8.87 -26.15
C LEU A 166 -1.63 7.35 -26.21
N GLN A 167 -1.33 6.61 -25.15
CA GLN A 167 -1.58 5.17 -25.08
C GLN A 167 -3.03 4.91 -24.67
N HIS A 168 -3.75 4.13 -25.48
CA HIS A 168 -5.21 3.96 -25.37
C HIS A 168 -5.72 3.21 -24.13
N ARG A 169 -4.81 2.75 -23.28
CA ARG A 169 -5.03 2.15 -21.95
C ARG A 169 -3.65 1.80 -21.40
N SER A 170 -3.02 2.71 -20.68
CA SER A 170 -1.91 2.32 -19.82
C SER A 170 -2.46 1.31 -18.81
N GLN A 171 -2.02 0.05 -18.90
CA GLN A 171 -2.32 -1.00 -17.92
C GLN A 171 -1.50 -0.85 -16.63
N ASP A 172 -0.68 0.19 -16.54
CA ASP A 172 0.19 0.43 -15.39
C ASP A 172 -0.62 1.13 -14.29
N ASN A 173 -1.33 0.31 -13.51
CA ASN A 173 -2.22 0.73 -12.42
C ASN A 173 -1.51 0.74 -11.05
N TRP A 174 -0.19 0.56 -11.07
CA TRP A 174 0.65 0.53 -9.89
C TRP A 174 1.09 1.96 -9.54
N HIS A 175 0.89 2.39 -8.28
CA HIS A 175 1.03 3.79 -7.87
C HIS A 175 2.06 4.04 -6.76
N VAL A 176 2.74 2.99 -6.30
CA VAL A 176 3.72 3.05 -5.22
C VAL A 176 5.02 2.40 -5.67
N SER A 177 6.15 2.68 -5.04
CA SER A 177 7.37 1.94 -5.40
C SER A 177 7.26 0.46 -4.98
N PRO A 178 7.91 -0.49 -5.68
CA PRO A 178 7.91 -1.91 -5.28
C PRO A 178 8.45 -2.18 -3.88
N TRP A 179 9.30 -1.29 -3.35
CA TRP A 179 9.86 -1.38 -1.99
C TRP A 179 9.08 -0.60 -0.95
N ALA A 180 7.92 -0.04 -1.30
CA ALA A 180 7.03 0.58 -0.34
C ALA A 180 6.59 -0.42 0.75
N VAL A 181 6.28 0.11 1.92
CA VAL A 181 5.87 -0.67 3.11
C VAL A 181 4.40 -0.41 3.48
N HIS A 182 3.58 -0.08 2.48
CA HIS A 182 2.14 0.09 2.62
C HIS A 182 1.44 -0.50 1.39
N SER A 183 0.25 -1.04 1.64
CA SER A 183 -0.67 -1.54 0.62
C SER A 183 -1.72 -0.50 0.27
N TYR A 184 -2.52 -0.80 -0.76
CA TYR A 184 -3.74 -0.03 -1.04
C TYR A 184 -4.74 -0.83 -1.87
N TYR A 185 -6.01 -0.46 -1.72
CA TYR A 185 -7.10 -0.79 -2.64
C TYR A 185 -7.40 0.37 -3.59
N SER A 186 -7.46 0.06 -4.89
CA SER A 186 -7.86 1.01 -5.94
C SER A 186 -9.32 0.80 -6.32
N ILE A 187 -10.19 1.71 -5.92
CA ILE A 187 -11.61 1.71 -6.33
C ILE A 187 -11.74 1.74 -7.86
N ARG A 188 -10.95 2.60 -8.52
CA ARG A 188 -11.00 2.80 -9.98
C ARG A 188 -10.68 1.52 -10.76
N HIS A 189 -9.72 0.74 -10.29
CA HIS A 189 -9.25 -0.46 -11.00
C HIS A 189 -9.79 -1.75 -10.40
N HIS A 190 -10.51 -1.67 -9.28
CA HIS A 190 -10.93 -2.81 -8.47
C HIS A 190 -9.75 -3.78 -8.25
N MET A 191 -8.71 -3.26 -7.61
CA MET A 191 -7.41 -3.93 -7.45
C MET A 191 -6.83 -3.69 -6.07
N VAL A 192 -6.25 -4.71 -5.46
CA VAL A 192 -5.40 -4.59 -4.25
C VAL A 192 -3.93 -4.75 -4.63
N VAL A 193 -3.06 -3.95 -4.02
CA VAL A 193 -1.62 -3.96 -4.28
C VAL A 193 -0.84 -4.12 -2.98
N PHE A 194 0.04 -5.11 -2.95
CA PHE A 194 0.94 -5.40 -1.83
C PHE A 194 2.40 -5.36 -2.33
N PRO A 195 3.14 -4.26 -2.13
CA PRO A 195 4.51 -4.15 -2.60
C PRO A 195 5.47 -5.13 -1.90
N ALA A 196 6.55 -5.50 -2.60
CA ALA A 196 7.60 -6.39 -2.13
C ALA A 196 8.23 -5.94 -0.81
N GLY A 197 8.28 -4.63 -0.55
CA GLY A 197 8.78 -4.07 0.71
C GLY A 197 8.00 -4.52 1.95
N MET A 198 6.73 -4.88 1.80
CA MET A 198 5.91 -5.41 2.91
C MET A 198 6.25 -6.86 3.28
N PHE A 199 6.88 -7.62 2.38
CA PHE A 199 7.16 -9.05 2.58
C PHE A 199 8.53 -9.29 3.22
N ARG A 200 8.78 -8.54 4.29
CA ARG A 200 10.01 -8.55 5.06
C ARG A 200 9.73 -8.37 6.53
N SER A 201 10.71 -8.73 7.36
CA SER A 201 10.66 -8.48 8.80
C SER A 201 10.45 -6.98 9.07
N PRO A 202 9.56 -6.60 10.02
CA PRO A 202 8.85 -7.49 10.96
C PRO A 202 7.53 -8.08 10.44
N PHE A 203 7.05 -7.68 9.27
CA PHE A 203 5.71 -8.06 8.79
C PHE A 203 5.62 -9.47 8.22
N PHE A 204 6.72 -9.97 7.65
CA PHE A 204 6.74 -11.29 7.01
C PHE A 204 8.15 -11.88 6.96
N HIS A 205 8.24 -13.19 7.14
CA HIS A 205 9.42 -13.97 6.78
C HIS A 205 9.02 -15.41 6.47
N MET A 206 9.73 -16.07 5.54
CA MET A 206 9.44 -17.47 5.19
C MET A 206 9.63 -18.42 6.37
N ASP A 207 10.56 -18.09 7.27
CA ASP A 207 10.86 -18.89 8.47
C ASP A 207 10.04 -18.48 9.71
N PHE A 208 9.18 -17.46 9.60
CA PHE A 208 8.30 -17.11 10.72
C PHE A 208 7.20 -18.16 10.90
N PRO A 209 6.71 -18.35 12.13
CA PRO A 209 5.48 -19.08 12.36
C PRO A 209 4.37 -18.53 11.47
N SER A 210 3.51 -19.41 10.97
CA SER A 210 2.34 -19.00 10.19
C SER A 210 1.44 -18.07 11.00
N ALA A 211 1.34 -18.27 12.32
CA ALA A 211 0.64 -17.36 13.21
C ALA A 211 1.12 -15.89 13.07
N VAL A 212 2.44 -15.67 13.05
CA VAL A 212 3.04 -14.33 12.92
C VAL A 212 2.79 -13.75 11.54
N ASN A 213 2.96 -14.55 10.47
CA ASN A 213 2.73 -14.07 9.11
C ASN A 213 1.25 -13.71 8.88
N PHE A 214 0.30 -14.52 9.36
CA PHE A 214 -1.14 -14.20 9.26
C PHE A 214 -1.55 -13.05 10.17
N GLY A 215 -0.95 -12.93 11.37
CA GLY A 215 -1.22 -11.85 12.33
C GLY A 215 -0.65 -10.49 11.90
N ALA A 216 0.40 -10.49 11.07
CA ALA A 216 0.96 -9.29 10.48
C ALA A 216 0.47 -9.08 9.03
N ILE A 217 1.18 -9.62 8.03
CA ILE A 217 0.82 -9.37 6.62
C ILE A 217 -0.57 -9.89 6.25
N GLY A 218 -1.05 -10.97 6.90
CA GLY A 218 -2.40 -11.48 6.67
C GLY A 218 -3.50 -10.52 7.09
N VAL A 219 -3.31 -9.76 8.17
CA VAL A 219 -4.26 -8.71 8.58
C VAL A 219 -4.31 -7.59 7.54
N PHE A 220 -3.17 -7.13 7.03
CA PHE A 220 -3.15 -6.15 5.93
C PHE A 220 -3.81 -6.67 4.66
N MET A 221 -3.57 -7.94 4.29
CA MET A 221 -4.23 -8.57 3.16
C MET A 221 -5.75 -8.60 3.29
N ALA A 222 -6.24 -8.95 4.48
CA ALA A 222 -7.68 -8.97 4.76
C ALA A 222 -8.29 -7.56 4.87
N HIS A 223 -7.55 -6.59 5.41
CA HIS A 223 -7.95 -5.18 5.49
C HIS A 223 -8.20 -4.61 4.08
N GLU A 224 -7.22 -4.73 3.18
CA GLU A 224 -7.37 -4.20 1.81
C GLU A 224 -8.45 -4.93 1.02
N LEU A 225 -8.61 -6.24 1.28
CA LEU A 225 -9.70 -7.02 0.70
C LEU A 225 -11.06 -6.51 1.19
N LEU A 226 -11.20 -6.08 2.44
CA LEU A 226 -12.47 -5.56 2.95
C LEU A 226 -12.87 -4.21 2.36
N HIS A 227 -11.91 -3.41 1.88
CA HIS A 227 -12.23 -2.19 1.13
C HIS A 227 -13.07 -2.46 -0.13
N THR A 228 -13.12 -3.69 -0.66
CA THR A 228 -14.06 -4.01 -1.75
C THR A 228 -15.53 -3.81 -1.37
N PHE A 229 -15.87 -3.85 -0.07
CA PHE A 229 -17.23 -3.71 0.41
C PHE A 229 -17.61 -2.30 0.86
N TYR A 230 -16.77 -1.28 0.60
CA TYR A 230 -17.02 0.07 1.09
C TYR A 230 -18.42 0.59 0.70
N ASP A 231 -18.88 0.29 -0.52
CA ASP A 231 -20.20 0.70 -1.02
C ASP A 231 -21.35 0.11 -0.17
N TYR A 232 -21.23 -1.14 0.29
CA TYR A 232 -22.30 -1.79 1.10
C TYR A 232 -22.51 -1.08 2.43
N VAL A 233 -21.44 -0.58 3.04
CA VAL A 233 -21.47 0.14 4.33
C VAL A 233 -22.04 1.55 4.16
N GLN A 234 -21.90 2.15 2.99
CA GLN A 234 -22.43 3.48 2.71
C GLN A 234 -23.98 3.50 2.69
N PRO A 235 -24.60 4.64 3.05
CA PRO A 235 -26.03 4.84 2.89
C PRO A 235 -26.47 4.57 1.45
N GLY A 236 -27.48 3.72 1.26
CA GLY A 236 -28.02 3.37 -0.06
C GLY A 236 -27.23 2.32 -0.87
N GLY A 237 -25.98 2.00 -0.55
CA GLY A 237 -25.19 1.05 -1.36
C GLY A 237 -25.55 -0.43 -1.28
N CYS A 238 -26.34 -0.85 -0.29
CA CYS A 238 -27.10 -2.10 -0.29
C CYS A 238 -28.58 -1.86 0.03
N PRO A 239 -29.44 -1.68 -0.99
CA PRO A 239 -30.87 -1.41 -0.80
C PRO A 239 -31.66 -2.59 -0.22
N THR A 240 -31.27 -3.83 -0.52
CA THR A 240 -31.98 -5.04 -0.10
C THR A 240 -31.51 -5.58 1.26
N CYS A 241 -30.34 -5.12 1.74
CA CYS A 241 -29.80 -5.49 3.05
C CYS A 241 -30.71 -5.06 4.21
N ASN A 242 -30.64 -5.79 5.32
CA ASN A 242 -31.23 -5.37 6.58
C ASN A 242 -30.44 -4.20 7.18
N ARG A 243 -30.84 -2.98 6.81
CA ARG A 243 -30.19 -1.75 7.25
C ARG A 243 -30.21 -1.54 8.75
N SER A 244 -31.23 -2.02 9.46
CA SER A 244 -31.28 -1.89 10.91
C SER A 244 -30.16 -2.69 11.61
N ALA A 245 -29.84 -3.88 11.10
CA ALA A 245 -28.76 -4.72 11.64
C ALA A 245 -27.37 -4.14 11.31
N LEU A 246 -27.19 -3.66 10.08
CA LEU A 246 -25.94 -3.01 9.67
C LEU A 246 -25.70 -1.70 10.45
N GLN A 247 -26.73 -0.85 10.60
CA GLN A 247 -26.60 0.42 11.31
C GLN A 247 -26.21 0.21 12.78
N LYS A 248 -26.79 -0.78 13.47
CA LYS A 248 -26.37 -1.15 14.84
C LYS A 248 -24.89 -1.50 14.94
N SER A 249 -24.37 -2.21 13.93
CA SER A 249 -22.96 -2.59 13.89
C SER A 249 -22.06 -1.37 13.65
N ILE A 250 -22.48 -0.47 12.75
CA ILE A 250 -21.80 0.80 12.49
C ILE A 250 -21.78 1.67 13.74
N ASP A 251 -22.92 1.88 14.39
CA ASP A 251 -23.05 2.72 15.59
C ASP A 251 -22.16 2.20 16.72
N CYS A 252 -22.16 0.87 16.95
CA CYS A 252 -21.29 0.24 17.92
C CYS A 252 -19.80 0.53 17.65
N LEU A 253 -19.39 0.48 16.39
CA LEU A 253 -18.00 0.75 16.00
C LEU A 253 -17.63 2.23 16.16
N VAL A 254 -18.52 3.14 15.75
CA VAL A 254 -18.34 4.59 15.94
C VAL A 254 -18.19 4.91 17.43
N GLU A 255 -19.11 4.43 18.26
CA GLU A 255 -19.08 4.64 19.72
C GLU A 255 -17.81 4.07 20.35
N HIS A 256 -17.37 2.88 19.92
CA HIS A 256 -16.13 2.27 20.39
C HIS A 256 -14.93 3.19 20.16
N TYR A 257 -14.75 3.70 18.94
CA TYR A 257 -13.62 4.57 18.62
C TYR A 257 -13.74 5.98 19.21
N GLU A 258 -14.94 6.51 19.35
CA GLU A 258 -15.16 7.82 20.00
C GLU A 258 -14.93 7.77 21.53
N SER A 259 -14.97 6.58 22.13
CA SER A 259 -14.68 6.38 23.56
C SER A 259 -13.20 6.57 23.94
N TYR A 260 -12.29 6.58 22.96
CA TYR A 260 -10.85 6.77 23.22
C TYR A 260 -10.54 8.19 23.73
N SER A 261 -9.66 8.29 24.73
CA SER A 261 -9.30 9.56 25.39
C SER A 261 -8.66 10.60 24.47
N PHE A 262 -8.09 10.17 23.34
CA PHE A 262 -7.45 11.03 22.35
C PHE A 262 -8.41 11.59 21.28
N LYS A 263 -9.73 11.53 21.51
CA LYS A 263 -10.79 12.14 20.68
C LYS A 263 -10.68 11.76 19.19
N VAL A 264 -10.86 10.49 18.88
CA VAL A 264 -11.01 10.02 17.49
C VAL A 264 -12.40 10.39 16.99
N ASN A 265 -12.51 10.80 15.73
CA ASN A 265 -13.80 10.91 15.06
C ASN A 265 -14.15 9.55 14.47
N GLY A 266 -15.00 8.79 15.17
CA GLY A 266 -15.37 7.42 14.80
C GLY A 266 -16.13 7.38 13.47
N THR A 267 -16.95 8.39 13.19
CA THR A 267 -17.65 8.53 11.92
C THR A 267 -16.68 8.73 10.75
N PHE A 268 -15.67 9.60 10.92
CA PHE A 268 -14.66 9.89 9.91
C PHE A 268 -13.76 8.68 9.62
N THR A 269 -13.49 7.85 10.64
CA THR A 269 -12.59 6.70 10.55
C THR A 269 -13.31 5.38 10.29
N LEU A 270 -14.64 5.39 10.14
CA LEU A 270 -15.50 4.21 10.10
C LEU A 270 -15.03 3.12 9.12
N LEU A 271 -14.68 3.51 7.89
CA LEU A 271 -14.30 2.54 6.85
C LEU A 271 -12.99 1.82 7.19
N GLU A 272 -11.98 2.57 7.66
CA GLU A 272 -10.70 2.02 8.11
C GLU A 272 -10.89 1.12 9.34
N ASN A 273 -11.66 1.60 10.33
CA ASN A 273 -11.97 0.83 11.54
C ASN A 273 -12.68 -0.49 11.22
N THR A 274 -13.56 -0.48 10.21
CA THR A 274 -14.28 -1.67 9.75
C THR A 274 -13.33 -2.66 9.08
N ALA A 275 -12.43 -2.15 8.23
CA ALA A 275 -11.41 -2.95 7.57
C ALA A 275 -10.39 -3.53 8.58
N ASP A 276 -10.03 -2.80 9.63
CA ASP A 276 -9.12 -3.27 10.68
C ASP A 276 -9.72 -4.42 11.50
N ILE A 277 -10.92 -4.22 12.07
CA ILE A 277 -11.55 -5.24 12.92
C ILE A 277 -11.96 -6.46 12.09
N GLY A 278 -12.55 -6.23 10.92
CA GLY A 278 -12.90 -7.30 10.01
C GLY A 278 -11.66 -8.03 9.49
N GLY A 279 -10.60 -7.28 9.18
CA GLY A 279 -9.34 -7.81 8.65
C GLY A 279 -8.67 -8.74 9.65
N LEU A 280 -8.58 -8.32 10.92
CA LEU A 280 -8.08 -9.15 12.01
C LEU A 280 -8.89 -10.45 12.15
N THR A 281 -10.22 -10.35 12.10
CA THR A 281 -11.13 -11.49 12.23
C THR A 281 -10.96 -12.49 11.08
N ILE A 282 -10.91 -12.00 9.84
CA ILE A 282 -10.74 -12.82 8.64
C ILE A 282 -9.34 -13.45 8.60
N ALA A 283 -8.30 -12.69 8.91
CA ALA A 283 -6.92 -13.19 8.94
C ALA A 283 -6.75 -14.29 10.00
N TYR A 284 -7.36 -14.14 11.17
CA TYR A 284 -7.35 -15.19 12.20
C TYR A 284 -8.09 -16.43 11.71
N GLN A 285 -9.26 -16.27 11.09
CA GLN A 285 -10.01 -17.41 10.54
C GLN A 285 -9.23 -18.11 9.41
N ALA A 286 -8.52 -17.36 8.56
CA ALA A 286 -7.65 -17.87 7.52
C ALA A 286 -6.48 -18.67 8.12
N TYR A 287 -5.87 -18.15 9.18
CA TYR A 287 -4.84 -18.87 9.94
C TYR A 287 -5.36 -20.19 10.55
N LYS A 288 -6.56 -20.20 11.16
CA LYS A 288 -7.16 -21.46 11.64
C LYS A 288 -7.47 -22.44 10.51
N ASN A 289 -7.82 -21.95 9.32
CA ASN A 289 -8.00 -22.81 8.14
C ASN A 289 -6.65 -23.35 7.61
N TRP A 290 -5.61 -22.53 7.64
CA TRP A 290 -4.24 -22.91 7.28
C TRP A 290 -3.74 -24.08 8.14
N LEU A 291 -3.97 -24.02 9.45
CA LEU A 291 -3.59 -25.09 10.40
C LEU A 291 -4.28 -26.44 10.17
N LYS A 292 -5.44 -26.46 9.51
CA LYS A 292 -6.09 -27.73 9.13
C LYS A 292 -5.32 -28.47 8.03
N LYS A 293 -4.53 -27.72 7.25
CA LYS A 293 -3.79 -28.20 6.07
C LYS A 293 -2.29 -28.31 6.35
N HIS A 294 -1.77 -27.53 7.30
CA HIS A 294 -0.34 -27.40 7.58
C HIS A 294 -0.04 -27.61 9.06
N LYS A 295 1.10 -28.25 9.35
CA LYS A 295 1.61 -28.38 10.72
C LYS A 295 2.50 -27.19 11.04
N GLU A 296 2.27 -26.57 12.19
CA GLU A 296 3.14 -25.53 12.71
C GLU A 296 4.13 -26.11 13.72
N LYS A 297 5.35 -25.57 13.73
CA LYS A 297 6.36 -25.96 14.72
C LYS A 297 6.18 -25.12 15.98
N ASP A 298 6.28 -25.76 17.14
CA ASP A 298 6.34 -25.05 18.41
C ASP A 298 7.60 -24.17 18.45
N LEU A 299 7.46 -22.96 18.98
CA LEU A 299 8.57 -22.05 19.20
C LEU A 299 9.18 -22.31 20.59
N PRO A 300 10.40 -22.88 20.69
CA PRO A 300 10.92 -23.40 21.94
C PRO A 300 11.30 -22.35 23.00
N ARG A 301 10.95 -21.06 22.83
CA ARG A 301 11.51 -19.96 23.64
C ARG A 301 10.60 -18.79 23.99
N THR A 302 9.38 -18.71 23.44
CA THR A 302 8.49 -17.55 23.70
C THR A 302 7.59 -17.75 24.92
N GLY A 303 7.25 -19.01 25.25
CA GLY A 303 6.23 -19.32 26.27
C GLY A 303 4.80 -18.92 25.84
N LEU A 304 4.63 -18.45 24.61
CA LEU A 304 3.35 -18.06 24.02
C LEU A 304 2.82 -19.19 23.14
N SER A 305 1.51 -19.41 23.16
CA SER A 305 0.84 -20.25 22.17
C SER A 305 0.85 -19.58 20.80
N HIS A 306 0.65 -20.35 19.72
CA HIS A 306 0.54 -19.75 18.39
C HIS A 306 -0.65 -18.81 18.25
N ASP A 307 -1.76 -19.06 18.95
CA ASP A 307 -2.90 -18.12 18.98
C ASP A 307 -2.51 -16.80 19.67
N GLN A 308 -1.66 -16.83 20.70
CA GLN A 308 -1.12 -15.62 21.32
C GLN A 308 -0.09 -14.91 20.45
N LEU A 309 0.68 -15.63 19.63
CA LEU A 309 1.66 -15.07 18.71
C LEU A 309 1.03 -14.39 17.48
N PHE A 310 -0.22 -14.73 17.17
CA PHE A 310 -0.97 -14.08 16.12
C PHE A 310 -1.33 -12.64 16.46
N TYR A 311 -1.66 -12.35 17.74
CA TYR A 311 -2.06 -11.03 18.23
C TYR A 311 -0.84 -10.21 18.71
#